data_AF-A0A2A3SZ59-F1
#
_entry.id   AF-A0A2A3SZ59-F1
#
_cell.length_a   1.000
_cell.length_b   1.000
_cell.length_c   1.000
_cell.angle_alpha   90.00
_cell.angle_beta   90.00
_cell.angle_gamma   90.00
#
_symmetry.space_group_name_H-M   'P 1'
#
loop_
_entity.id
_entity.type
_entity.pdbx_description
1 polymer ?
#
loop_
_entity_poly.entity_id
_entity_poly.type
_entity_poly.pdbx_seq_one_letter_code
_entity_poly.pdbx_strand_id
1 'polypeptide(L)'
;MTSDDTALFFHKPNKWLNRAKDVLNKEELPSTGIEKAKDMFKGIRKQTLDSLPRGKDYLALVDNEKCIGCTQCVYFCNFASIDMISWDLMARTSQFESKKALILEDTCTGCTLCVFACPVEAITMEAKT
;
A
#
# COMPACT_ATOMS: atom_id res chain seq x y z
N MET A 1 21.13 30.82 -36.48
CA MET A 1 19.90 30.15 -36.02
C MET A 1 20.25 29.31 -34.82
N THR A 2 20.35 29.94 -33.65
CA THR A 2 20.61 29.26 -32.38
C THR A 2 19.26 28.90 -31.78
N SER A 3 18.94 27.61 -31.79
CA SER A 3 17.80 27.05 -31.08
C SER A 3 18.08 27.14 -29.58
N ASP A 4 17.49 28.14 -28.93
CA ASP A 4 17.41 28.19 -27.48
C ASP A 4 16.41 27.11 -27.04
N ASP A 5 16.94 25.96 -26.62
CA ASP A 5 16.22 24.94 -25.86
C ASP A 5 15.78 25.54 -24.51
N THR A 6 14.69 26.29 -24.55
CA THR A 6 14.09 26.87 -23.34
C THR A 6 13.37 25.74 -22.62
N ALA A 7 14.02 25.24 -21.58
CA ALA A 7 13.55 24.11 -20.79
C ALA A 7 12.06 24.25 -20.38
N LEU A 8 11.26 23.25 -20.78
CA LEU A 8 9.83 23.11 -20.49
C LEU A 8 9.53 22.75 -19.02
N PHE A 9 10.32 23.24 -18.06
CA PHE A 9 10.04 23.06 -16.63
C PHE A 9 9.22 24.25 -16.13
N PHE A 10 7.91 24.24 -16.43
CA PHE A 10 6.96 25.08 -15.71
C PHE A 10 6.87 24.61 -14.25
N HIS A 11 7.71 25.16 -13.38
CA HIS A 11 7.51 25.04 -11.94
C HIS A 11 6.28 25.86 -11.55
N LYS A 12 5.10 25.24 -11.60
CA LYS A 12 3.88 25.85 -11.10
C LYS A 12 4.11 26.21 -9.62
N PRO A 13 3.99 27.49 -9.21
CA PRO A 13 4.23 27.86 -7.83
C PRO A 13 3.21 27.15 -6.96
N ASN A 14 3.70 26.25 -6.10
CA ASN A 14 2.85 25.47 -5.20
C ASN A 14 2.45 26.34 -4.00
N LYS A 15 1.57 27.31 -4.27
CA LYS A 15 1.06 28.29 -3.30
C LYS A 15 0.48 27.61 -2.05
N TRP A 16 -0.11 26.43 -2.22
CA TRP A 16 -0.60 25.61 -1.12
C TRP A 16 0.53 25.07 -0.24
N LEU A 17 1.59 24.53 -0.83
CA LEU A 17 2.76 24.07 -0.07
C LEU A 17 3.45 25.21 0.67
N ASN A 18 3.62 26.36 0.02
CA ASN A 18 4.24 27.53 0.65
C ASN A 18 3.40 28.02 1.83
N ARG A 19 2.07 28.14 1.64
CA ARG A 19 1.14 28.50 2.73
C ARG A 19 1.15 27.49 3.87
N ALA A 20 1.19 26.18 3.57
CA ALA A 20 1.24 25.14 4.59
C ALA A 20 2.55 25.22 5.39
N LYS A 21 3.69 25.41 4.72
CA LYS A 21 4.99 25.65 5.37
C LYS A 21 4.97 26.90 6.24
N ASP A 22 4.38 27.99 5.76
CA ASP A 22 4.30 29.25 6.52
C ASP A 22 3.44 29.14 7.78
N VAL A 23 2.41 28.28 7.77
CA VAL A 23 1.60 27.96 8.96
C VAL A 23 2.41 27.08 9.92
N LEU A 24 2.97 25.97 9.41
CA LEU A 24 3.72 25.02 10.24
C LEU A 24 4.97 25.62 10.86
N ASN A 25 5.67 26.51 10.15
CA ASN A 25 6.86 27.20 10.66
C ASN A 25 6.57 28.18 11.80
N LYS A 26 5.30 28.59 11.98
CA LYS A 26 4.87 29.47 13.07
C LYS A 26 4.37 28.71 14.29
N GLU A 27 4.21 27.39 14.19
CA GLU A 27 3.73 26.54 15.26
C GLU A 27 4.88 25.70 15.84
N GLU A 28 5.05 25.76 17.16
CA GLU A 28 5.83 24.75 17.87
C GLU A 28 4.96 23.49 18.01
N LEU A 29 5.08 22.58 17.03
CA LEU A 29 4.36 21.32 17.09
C LEU A 29 4.92 20.46 18.24
N PRO A 30 4.07 19.90 19.10
CA PRO A 30 4.55 18.97 20.12
C PRO A 30 5.15 17.76 19.43
N SER A 31 6.30 17.29 19.93
CA SER A 31 6.89 16.02 19.48
C SER A 31 5.85 14.92 19.67
N THR A 32 5.26 14.44 18.58
CA THR A 32 4.20 13.44 18.67
C THR A 32 4.79 12.13 19.21
N GLY A 33 3.96 11.30 19.83
CA GLY A 33 4.39 9.95 20.21
C GLY A 33 4.96 9.16 19.01
N ILE A 34 4.45 9.45 17.81
CA ILE A 34 4.89 8.87 16.54
C ILE A 34 6.33 9.29 16.19
N GLU A 35 6.69 10.55 16.41
CA GLU A 35 8.05 11.03 16.15
C GLU A 35 9.08 10.34 17.06
N LYS A 36 8.77 10.26 18.36
CA LYS A 36 9.63 9.54 19.33
C LYS A 36 9.71 8.05 19.04
N ALA A 37 8.64 7.46 18.53
CA ALA A 37 8.56 6.04 18.21
C ALA A 37 9.05 5.70 16.80
N LYS A 38 9.46 6.67 15.98
CA LYS A 38 9.83 6.47 14.57
C LYS A 38 10.90 5.39 14.38
N ASP A 39 11.94 5.42 15.21
CA ASP A 39 13.02 4.44 15.14
C ASP A 39 12.58 3.06 15.62
N MET A 40 11.74 3.00 16.66
CA MET A 40 11.13 1.77 17.14
C MET A 40 10.27 1.13 16.05
N PHE A 41 9.38 1.91 15.41
CA PHE A 41 8.54 1.43 14.31
C PHE A 41 9.36 0.98 13.10
N LYS A 42 10.48 1.65 12.81
CA LYS A 42 11.41 1.21 11.76
C LYS A 42 12.02 -0.16 12.09
N GLY A 43 12.39 -0.39 13.35
CA GLY A 43 12.89 -1.68 13.84
C GLY A 43 11.84 -2.79 13.74
N ILE A 44 10.65 -2.56 14.29
CA ILE A 44 9.54 -3.52 14.27
C ILE A 44 9.17 -3.87 12.83
N ARG A 45 9.02 -2.87 11.96
CA ARG A 45 8.71 -3.09 10.54
C ARG A 45 9.77 -3.95 9.85
N LYS A 46 11.04 -3.73 10.13
CA LYS A 46 12.12 -4.54 9.57
C LYS A 46 12.01 -6.00 10.04
N GLN A 47 11.81 -6.22 11.34
CA GLN A 47 11.65 -7.56 11.90
C GLN A 47 10.46 -8.31 11.28
N THR A 48 9.31 -7.65 11.13
CA THR A 48 8.11 -8.23 10.49
C THR A 48 8.35 -8.58 9.03
N LEU A 49 9.04 -7.72 8.27
CA LEU A 49 9.35 -8.00 6.86
C LEU A 49 10.37 -9.13 6.70
N ASP A 50 11.36 -9.19 7.60
CA ASP A 50 12.40 -10.21 7.57
C ASP A 50 11.85 -11.61 7.89
N SER A 51 10.78 -11.72 8.70
CA SER A 51 10.14 -13.01 9.03
C SER A 51 9.26 -13.59 7.92
N LEU A 52 8.90 -12.81 6.89
CA LEU A 52 8.00 -13.28 5.84
C LEU A 52 8.77 -14.00 4.72
N PRO A 53 8.29 -15.18 4.26
CA PRO A 53 8.83 -15.81 3.08
C PRO A 53 8.55 -14.94 1.85
N ARG A 54 9.58 -14.75 1.00
CA ARG A 54 9.55 -13.79 -0.11
C ARG A 54 10.43 -14.25 -1.27
N GLY A 55 10.16 -13.71 -2.46
CA GLY A 55 10.93 -13.97 -3.66
C GLY A 55 10.12 -14.70 -4.73
N LYS A 56 10.78 -15.04 -5.83
CA LYS A 56 10.12 -15.58 -7.04
C LYS A 56 9.45 -16.93 -6.82
N ASP A 57 9.95 -17.70 -5.86
CA ASP A 57 9.45 -19.02 -5.49
C ASP A 57 8.23 -18.94 -4.55
N TYR A 58 7.74 -17.75 -4.23
CA TYR A 58 6.57 -17.54 -3.37
C TYR A 58 5.46 -16.76 -4.09
N LEU A 59 4.21 -17.11 -3.76
CA LEU A 59 2.99 -16.50 -4.26
C LEU A 59 2.14 -15.99 -3.09
N ALA A 60 1.57 -14.80 -3.24
CA ALA A 60 0.61 -14.29 -2.28
C ALA A 60 -0.75 -14.98 -2.47
N LEU A 61 -1.42 -15.38 -1.40
CA LEU A 61 -2.76 -15.95 -1.40
C LEU A 61 -3.69 -15.13 -0.52
N VAL A 62 -4.97 -15.06 -0.88
CA VAL A 62 -5.98 -14.27 -0.17
C VAL A 62 -6.98 -15.20 0.51
N ASP A 63 -7.17 -14.99 1.81
CA ASP A 63 -8.26 -15.55 2.60
C ASP A 63 -9.54 -14.74 2.35
N ASN A 64 -10.47 -15.35 1.60
CA ASN A 64 -11.72 -14.70 1.20
C ASN A 64 -12.68 -14.42 2.38
N GLU A 65 -12.58 -15.17 3.48
CA GLU A 65 -13.42 -14.96 4.65
C GLU A 65 -12.96 -13.73 5.42
N LYS A 66 -11.65 -13.53 5.55
CA LYS A 66 -11.06 -12.36 6.22
C LYS A 66 -11.04 -11.12 5.34
N CYS A 67 -10.92 -11.27 4.02
CA CYS A 67 -10.76 -10.13 3.12
C CYS A 67 -12.00 -9.23 3.13
N ILE A 68 -11.83 -7.97 3.54
CA ILE A 68 -12.93 -6.98 3.63
C ILE A 68 -13.06 -6.09 2.38
N GLY A 69 -12.25 -6.32 1.35
CA GLY A 69 -12.32 -5.54 0.11
C GLY A 69 -11.82 -4.10 0.21
N CYS A 70 -10.97 -3.77 1.19
CA CYS A 70 -10.50 -2.39 1.43
C CYS A 70 -9.52 -1.83 0.38
N THR A 71 -9.06 -2.66 -0.57
CA THR A 71 -8.18 -2.32 -1.69
C THR A 71 -6.74 -1.86 -1.34
N GLN A 72 -6.34 -1.88 -0.07
CA GLN A 72 -4.97 -1.50 0.32
C GLN A 72 -3.89 -2.31 -0.42
N CYS A 73 -4.07 -3.62 -0.53
CA CYS A 73 -3.14 -4.47 -1.28
C CYS A 73 -2.93 -4.03 -2.74
N VAL A 74 -3.98 -3.55 -3.42
CA VAL A 74 -3.92 -3.05 -4.80
C VAL A 74 -3.03 -1.81 -4.87
N TYR A 75 -3.22 -0.85 -3.96
CA TYR A 75 -2.42 0.38 -3.91
C TYR A 75 -0.93 0.14 -3.63
N PHE A 76 -0.61 -0.88 -2.83
CA PHE A 76 0.78 -1.23 -2.50
C PHE A 76 1.44 -2.18 -3.50
N CYS A 77 0.69 -2.69 -4.48
CA CYS A 77 1.25 -3.59 -5.49
C CYS A 77 1.88 -2.80 -6.64
N ASN A 78 3.21 -2.76 -6.67
CA ASN A 78 3.98 -2.11 -7.75
C ASN A 78 3.95 -2.88 -9.09
N PHE A 79 3.37 -4.09 -9.11
CA PHE A 79 3.40 -5.00 -10.25
C PHE A 79 2.02 -5.19 -10.90
N ALA A 80 1.00 -4.47 -10.41
CA ALA A 80 -0.39 -4.61 -10.86
C ALA A 80 -0.89 -6.07 -10.85
N SER A 81 -0.44 -6.86 -9.88
CA SER A 81 -0.74 -8.30 -9.76
C SER A 81 -1.98 -8.60 -8.93
N ILE A 82 -2.82 -7.60 -8.65
CA ILE A 82 -3.97 -7.76 -7.75
C ILE A 82 -5.20 -7.12 -8.37
N ASP A 83 -6.21 -7.95 -8.62
CA ASP A 83 -7.54 -7.51 -9.04
C ASP A 83 -8.55 -7.57 -7.90
N MET A 84 -9.69 -6.92 -8.10
CA MET A 84 -10.83 -6.94 -7.17
C MET A 84 -12.03 -7.59 -7.85
N ILE A 85 -12.34 -8.83 -7.46
CA ILE A 85 -13.45 -9.61 -8.02
C ILE A 85 -14.71 -9.44 -7.17
N SER A 86 -15.88 -9.46 -7.80
CA SER A 86 -17.16 -9.49 -7.10
C SER A 86 -17.31 -10.80 -6.32
N TRP A 87 -17.90 -10.72 -5.13
CA TRP A 87 -18.13 -11.84 -4.24
C TRP A 87 -19.47 -11.69 -3.55
N ASP A 88 -20.36 -12.64 -3.80
CA ASP A 88 -21.70 -12.63 -3.23
C ASP A 88 -21.63 -12.87 -1.72
N LEU A 89 -22.23 -11.97 -0.95
CA LEU A 89 -22.33 -12.07 0.49
C LEU A 89 -23.80 -12.06 0.92
N MET A 90 -24.22 -13.08 1.67
CA MET A 90 -25.52 -13.07 2.33
C MET A 90 -25.38 -12.35 3.68
N ALA A 91 -25.87 -11.11 3.75
CA ALA A 91 -26.07 -10.45 5.04
C ALA A 91 -27.42 -10.88 5.64
N ARG A 92 -27.62 -10.63 6.94
CA ARG A 92 -28.85 -11.00 7.65
C ARG A 92 -30.12 -10.37 7.05
N THR A 93 -29.97 -9.25 6.35
CA THR A 93 -31.08 -8.40 5.86
C THR A 93 -31.20 -8.34 4.34
N SER A 94 -30.15 -8.64 3.59
CA SER A 94 -30.16 -8.63 2.11
C SER A 94 -28.93 -9.33 1.52
N GLN A 95 -29.00 -9.71 0.25
CA GLN A 95 -27.82 -10.02 -0.55
C GLN A 95 -27.13 -8.71 -0.94
N PHE A 96 -25.81 -8.65 -0.77
CA PHE A 96 -24.98 -7.53 -1.21
C PHE A 96 -23.72 -8.06 -1.87
N GLU A 97 -23.29 -7.43 -2.96
CA GLU A 97 -22.05 -7.75 -3.64
C GLU A 97 -20.85 -7.11 -2.91
N SER A 98 -20.00 -7.94 -2.31
CA SER A 98 -18.70 -7.51 -1.81
C SER A 98 -17.65 -7.60 -2.90
N LYS A 99 -16.46 -7.03 -2.66
CA LYS A 99 -15.29 -7.26 -3.51
C LYS A 99 -14.19 -7.95 -2.72
N LYS A 100 -13.51 -8.92 -3.34
CA LYS A 100 -12.38 -9.65 -2.76
C LYS A 100 -11.16 -9.49 -3.64
N ALA A 101 -9.98 -9.48 -3.03
CA ALA A 101 -8.73 -9.39 -3.76
C ALA A 101 -8.40 -10.74 -4.42
N LEU A 102 -7.95 -10.70 -5.66
CA LEU A 102 -7.46 -11.85 -6.42
C LEU A 102 -6.01 -11.58 -6.82
N ILE A 103 -5.10 -12.50 -6.49
CA ILE A 103 -3.70 -12.39 -6.89
C ILE A 103 -3.52 -13.03 -8.28
N LEU A 104 -2.93 -12.28 -9.20
CA LEU A 104 -2.53 -12.75 -10.53
C LEU A 104 -1.14 -13.36 -10.43
N GLU A 105 -1.06 -14.69 -10.57
CA GLU A 105 0.18 -15.44 -10.38
C GLU A 105 1.28 -15.02 -11.37
N ASP A 106 0.92 -14.80 -12.64
CA ASP A 106 1.86 -14.52 -13.73
C ASP A 106 2.72 -13.26 -13.50
N THR A 107 2.17 -12.26 -12.81
CA THR A 107 2.86 -10.99 -12.55
C THR A 107 3.33 -10.86 -11.11
N CYS A 108 2.90 -11.74 -10.21
CA CYS A 108 3.25 -11.68 -8.80
C CYS A 108 4.72 -12.10 -8.57
N THR A 109 5.48 -11.18 -7.99
CA THR A 109 6.92 -11.36 -7.72
C THR A 109 7.24 -11.89 -6.33
N GLY A 110 6.23 -12.07 -5.48
CA GLY A 110 6.40 -12.55 -4.10
C GLY A 110 7.08 -11.53 -3.17
N CYS A 111 6.86 -10.22 -3.37
CA CYS A 111 7.55 -9.14 -2.63
C CYS A 111 6.95 -8.79 -1.24
N THR A 112 5.86 -9.45 -0.83
CA THR A 112 5.20 -9.35 0.50
C THR A 112 4.63 -7.98 0.92
N LEU A 113 4.70 -6.95 0.07
CA LEU A 113 4.13 -5.63 0.38
C LEU A 113 2.61 -5.66 0.61
N CYS A 114 1.89 -6.50 -0.13
CA CYS A 114 0.44 -6.67 0.04
C CYS A 114 0.07 -7.29 1.39
N VAL A 115 0.89 -8.22 1.90
CA VAL A 115 0.72 -8.84 3.23
C VAL A 115 0.84 -7.78 4.30
N PHE A 116 1.88 -6.96 4.24
CA PHE A 116 2.09 -5.87 5.19
C PHE A 116 1.00 -4.79 5.12
N ALA A 117 0.46 -4.54 3.93
CA ALA A 117 -0.59 -3.55 3.72
C ALA A 117 -1.98 -4.02 4.15
N CYS A 118 -2.20 -5.32 4.37
CA CYS A 118 -3.52 -5.85 4.67
C CYS A 118 -3.90 -5.55 6.13
N PRO A 119 -4.91 -4.70 6.40
CA PRO A 119 -5.26 -4.31 7.77
C PRO A 119 -5.94 -5.42 8.58
N VAL A 120 -6.36 -6.50 7.91
CA VAL A 120 -7.07 -7.64 8.49
C VAL A 120 -6.31 -8.96 8.31
N GLU A 121 -5.03 -8.87 7.90
CA GLU A 121 -4.14 -10.04 7.75
C GLU A 121 -4.73 -11.16 6.89
N ALA A 122 -5.47 -10.79 5.85
CA ALA A 122 -6.14 -11.72 4.94
C ALA A 122 -5.21 -12.23 3.82
N ILE A 123 -3.92 -11.91 3.83
CA ILE A 123 -2.98 -12.30 2.76
C ILE A 123 -1.81 -13.04 3.37
N THR A 124 -1.49 -14.22 2.84
CA THR A 124 -0.33 -15.05 3.22
C THR A 124 0.58 -15.29 2.04
N MET A 125 1.78 -15.83 2.29
CA MET A 125 2.76 -16.19 1.27
C MET A 125 2.98 -17.70 1.28
N GLU A 126 2.76 -18.36 0.15
CA GLU A 126 2.95 -19.80 -0.03
C GLU A 126 4.03 -20.08 -1.08
N ALA A 127 4.69 -21.23 -1.00
CA ALA A 127 5.65 -21.66 -2.01
C ALA A 127 4.92 -22.01 -3.32
N LYS A 128 5.44 -21.53 -4.46
CA LYS A 128 4.99 -21.94 -5.79
C LYS A 128 5.34 -23.42 -5.96
N THR A 129 4.34 -24.22 -6.29
CA THR A 129 4.49 -25.67 -6.52
C THR A 129 4.76 -25.93 -7.99
#